data_AF-A0AAE0J9A7-F1
#
_entry.id   AF-A0AAE0J9A7-F1
#
_cell.length_a   1.000
_cell.length_b   1.000
_cell.length_c   1.000
_cell.angle_alpha   90.00
_cell.angle_beta   90.00
_cell.angle_gamma   90.00
#
_symmetry.space_group_name_H-M   'P 1'
#
loop_
_entity.id
_entity.type
_entity.pdbx_description
1 polymer ?
#
loop_
_entity_poly.entity_id
_entity_poly.type
_entity_poly.pdbx_seq_one_letter_code
_entity_poly.pdbx_strand_id
1 'polypeptide(L)'
;MSHPLKITTRIPLPPPTPPSTLLSALHAYTPLITANPYLKSYISLPLPCGSSSSSSPSPSPSDYPHPIPPSLTDDPQFFQPSGPDGYNPASYLITDSVPLLPLPDWLGGGSLLGSKEVSVPCTFQSFGYGVRCKAVAAAGAGAVVVRSSYEVRHRYRPKHSPQTQAAQAEAQSSGGQQPGKEGQQDREEVGLGLGQGLRAGLRKGGPDDLANNPNPNSKSKPPGTKLINKATGTSIENYEYELVEIATIECPAIVRPFVKAKFEKGHQEVLQRVVDQVVADWMEELRSSKGSGAASGTGRGRTLLQEIQQS
;
A
#
# COMPACT_ATOMS: atom_id res chain seq x y z
N MET A 1 8.49 -13.91 -21.32
CA MET A 1 7.45 -13.55 -20.31
C MET A 1 8.03 -12.48 -19.39
N SER A 2 7.32 -11.39 -19.15
CA SER A 2 7.80 -10.34 -18.22
C SER A 2 7.65 -10.81 -16.77
N HIS A 3 8.71 -10.68 -15.97
CA HIS A 3 8.63 -10.98 -14.54
C HIS A 3 7.56 -10.11 -13.85
N PRO A 4 6.74 -10.67 -12.96
CA PRO A 4 5.75 -9.89 -12.23
C PRO A 4 6.42 -8.81 -11.37
N LEU A 5 5.75 -7.68 -11.21
CA LEU A 5 6.19 -6.60 -10.34
C LEU A 5 5.73 -6.91 -8.91
N LYS A 6 6.66 -6.84 -7.94
CA LYS A 6 6.33 -6.96 -6.51
C LYS A 6 6.44 -5.59 -5.85
N ILE A 7 5.39 -5.18 -5.16
CA ILE A 7 5.33 -3.93 -4.37
C ILE A 7 4.93 -4.30 -2.94
N THR A 8 5.53 -3.62 -1.97
CA THR A 8 5.13 -3.74 -0.57
C THR A 8 4.91 -2.37 0.02
N THR A 9 3.71 -2.14 0.54
CA THR A 9 3.29 -0.88 1.16
C THR A 9 3.01 -1.13 2.64
N ARG A 10 3.41 -0.20 3.50
CA ARG A 10 3.26 -0.34 4.96
C ARG A 10 2.70 0.93 5.57
N ILE A 11 1.66 0.78 6.39
CA ILE A 11 1.06 1.87 7.16
C ILE A 11 1.10 1.51 8.65
N PRO A 12 1.77 2.29 9.51
CA PRO A 12 1.75 2.03 10.94
C PRO A 12 0.36 2.28 11.54
N LEU A 13 -0.08 1.41 12.45
CA LEU A 13 -1.34 1.59 13.18
C LEU A 13 -1.11 2.52 14.38
N PRO A 14 -1.93 3.58 14.57
CA PRO A 14 -1.79 4.45 15.72
C PRO A 14 -2.21 3.77 17.04
N PRO A 15 -1.45 3.88 18.16
CA PRO A 15 -1.92 3.41 19.44
C PRO A 15 -3.00 4.38 19.93
N PRO A 16 -3.99 3.92 20.70
CA PRO A 16 -4.12 2.58 21.28
C PRO A 16 -4.92 1.56 20.42
N THR A 17 -5.04 1.77 19.11
CA THR A 17 -5.92 0.97 18.24
C THR A 17 -5.58 -0.52 18.26
N PRO A 18 -6.50 -1.40 18.69
CA PRO A 18 -6.27 -2.84 18.69
C PRO A 18 -6.15 -3.39 17.27
N PRO A 19 -5.20 -4.32 16.99
CA PRO A 19 -5.06 -4.92 15.66
C PRO A 19 -6.30 -5.73 15.24
N SER A 20 -7.05 -6.28 16.21
CA SER A 20 -8.30 -7.02 15.96
C SER A 20 -9.38 -6.14 15.34
N THR A 21 -9.45 -4.86 15.69
CA THR A 21 -10.42 -3.92 15.14
C THR A 21 -10.16 -3.68 13.65
N LEU A 22 -8.88 -3.47 13.29
CA LEU A 22 -8.49 -3.35 11.89
C LEU A 22 -8.73 -4.65 11.13
N LEU A 23 -8.37 -5.79 11.71
CA LEU A 23 -8.57 -7.09 11.09
C LEU A 23 -10.06 -7.36 10.80
N SER A 24 -10.93 -7.12 11.78
CA SER A 24 -12.38 -7.23 11.62
C SER A 24 -12.90 -6.31 10.51
N ALA A 25 -12.40 -5.08 10.42
CA ALA A 25 -12.78 -4.14 9.38
C ALA A 25 -12.31 -4.61 7.98
N LEU A 26 -11.09 -5.15 7.88
CA LEU A 26 -10.59 -5.71 6.62
C LEU A 26 -11.45 -6.88 6.15
N HIS A 27 -11.87 -7.78 7.05
CA HIS A 27 -12.71 -8.93 6.72
C HIS A 27 -14.10 -8.57 6.19
N ALA A 28 -14.55 -7.32 6.39
CA ALA A 28 -15.77 -6.82 5.79
C ALA A 28 -15.60 -6.38 4.31
N TYR A 29 -14.36 -6.30 3.82
CA TYR A 29 -13.90 -5.87 2.47
C TYR A 29 -14.25 -4.43 2.08
N THR A 30 -15.42 -3.95 2.49
CA THR A 30 -15.95 -2.63 2.19
C THR A 30 -14.97 -1.51 2.50
N PRO A 31 -14.27 -1.48 3.67
CA PRO A 31 -13.30 -0.42 3.94
C PRO A 31 -12.17 -0.34 2.90
N LEU A 32 -11.68 -1.49 2.39
CA LEU A 32 -10.66 -1.51 1.34
C LEU A 32 -11.19 -0.96 0.02
N ILE A 33 -12.44 -1.29 -0.33
CA ILE A 33 -13.08 -0.84 -1.57
C ILE A 33 -13.37 0.67 -1.51
N THR A 34 -14.05 1.11 -0.45
CA THR A 34 -14.54 2.50 -0.31
C THR A 34 -13.45 3.50 0.04
N ALA A 35 -12.27 3.06 0.47
CA ALA A 35 -11.12 3.92 0.69
C ALA A 35 -10.52 4.50 -0.61
N ASN A 36 -10.84 3.93 -1.78
CA ASN A 36 -10.35 4.43 -3.06
C ASN A 36 -11.02 5.79 -3.41
N PRO A 37 -10.24 6.90 -3.52
CA PRO A 37 -10.81 8.21 -3.88
C PRO A 37 -11.45 8.26 -5.26
N TYR A 38 -11.11 7.32 -6.15
CA TYR A 38 -11.62 7.28 -7.52
C TYR A 38 -12.84 6.37 -7.68
N LEU A 39 -13.28 5.71 -6.60
CA LEU A 39 -14.44 4.83 -6.63
C LEU A 39 -15.70 5.59 -7.05
N LYS A 40 -16.39 5.07 -8.07
CA LYS A 40 -17.72 5.56 -8.49
C LYS A 40 -18.83 4.67 -7.93
N SER A 41 -18.69 3.36 -8.08
CA SER A 41 -19.64 2.37 -7.59
C SER A 41 -18.95 1.03 -7.41
N TYR A 42 -19.55 0.17 -6.60
CA TYR A 42 -19.19 -1.24 -6.55
C TYR A 42 -20.47 -2.07 -6.41
N ILE A 43 -20.47 -3.25 -7.03
CA ILE A 43 -21.61 -4.16 -7.04
C ILE A 43 -21.12 -5.53 -6.61
N SER A 44 -21.81 -6.18 -5.66
CA SER A 44 -21.51 -7.57 -5.30
C SER A 44 -21.92 -8.50 -6.43
N LEU A 45 -21.01 -9.40 -6.80
CA LEU A 45 -21.22 -10.39 -7.84
C LEU A 45 -21.41 -11.77 -7.20
N PRO A 46 -22.27 -12.63 -7.76
CA PRO A 46 -22.31 -14.02 -7.35
C PRO A 46 -20.95 -14.66 -7.61
N LEU A 47 -20.45 -15.44 -6.66
CA LEU A 47 -19.28 -16.27 -6.88
C LEU A 47 -19.60 -17.29 -7.99
N PRO A 48 -18.69 -17.52 -8.94
CA PRO A 48 -18.82 -18.66 -9.83
C PRO A 48 -18.80 -19.93 -8.96
N CYS A 49 -19.97 -20.52 -8.74
CA CYS A 49 -20.08 -21.78 -8.03
C CYS A 49 -19.25 -22.82 -8.80
N GLY A 50 -18.21 -23.35 -8.18
CA GLY A 50 -17.44 -24.47 -8.70
C GLY A 50 -18.27 -25.75 -8.66
N SER A 51 -19.39 -25.80 -9.37
CA SER A 51 -20.22 -27.00 -9.51
C SER A 51 -19.55 -27.93 -10.51
N SER A 52 -18.64 -28.74 -10.00
CA SER A 52 -17.90 -29.76 -10.74
C SER A 52 -18.75 -30.95 -11.23
N SER A 53 -20.09 -30.86 -11.26
CA SER A 53 -20.94 -32.00 -11.61
C SER A 53 -22.28 -31.71 -12.27
N SER A 54 -22.70 -30.45 -12.46
CA SER A 54 -23.94 -30.17 -13.20
C SER A 54 -23.63 -29.96 -14.67
N SER A 55 -24.05 -30.89 -15.53
CA SER A 55 -24.01 -30.84 -16.99
C SER A 55 -24.87 -29.73 -17.62
N SER A 56 -25.21 -28.69 -16.85
CA SER A 56 -25.90 -27.51 -17.33
C SER A 56 -25.02 -26.78 -18.33
N PRO A 57 -25.52 -26.47 -19.53
CA PRO A 57 -24.73 -25.77 -20.54
C PRO A 57 -24.22 -24.45 -19.97
N SER A 58 -22.90 -24.24 -20.02
CA SER A 58 -22.30 -22.97 -19.60
C SER A 58 -22.99 -21.83 -20.35
N PRO A 59 -23.48 -20.80 -19.63
CA PRO A 59 -24.08 -19.63 -20.27
C PRO A 59 -23.08 -19.04 -21.27
N SER A 60 -23.60 -18.63 -22.42
CA SER A 60 -22.75 -18.10 -23.48
C SER A 60 -22.17 -16.76 -23.03
N PRO A 61 -20.93 -16.40 -23.41
CA PRO A 61 -20.31 -15.13 -23.00
C PRO A 61 -21.13 -13.88 -23.37
N SER A 62 -22.07 -13.99 -24.32
CA SER A 62 -23.01 -12.93 -24.70
C SER A 62 -24.13 -12.67 -23.69
N ASP A 63 -24.39 -13.59 -22.75
CA ASP A 63 -25.53 -13.50 -21.84
C ASP A 63 -25.27 -12.59 -20.63
N TYR A 64 -24.02 -12.19 -20.40
CA TYR A 64 -23.66 -11.29 -19.30
C TYR A 64 -23.30 -9.90 -19.82
N PRO A 65 -24.02 -8.84 -19.39
CA PRO A 65 -23.67 -7.47 -19.73
C PRO A 65 -22.40 -6.97 -19.00
N HIS A 66 -21.82 -7.79 -18.13
CA HIS A 66 -20.69 -7.43 -17.27
C HIS A 66 -19.49 -8.37 -17.44
N PRO A 67 -18.26 -7.88 -17.19
CA PRO A 67 -17.08 -8.72 -17.15
C PRO A 67 -17.25 -9.85 -16.13
N ILE A 68 -16.96 -11.08 -16.52
CA ILE A 68 -17.00 -12.24 -15.63
C ILE A 68 -15.92 -12.04 -14.55
N PRO A 69 -16.25 -12.18 -13.25
CA PRO A 69 -15.27 -12.05 -12.20
C PRO A 69 -14.24 -13.17 -12.25
N PRO A 70 -12.99 -12.93 -11.81
CA PRO A 70 -12.00 -13.99 -11.73
C PRO A 70 -12.52 -15.06 -10.75
N SER A 71 -12.61 -16.29 -11.23
CA SER A 71 -13.00 -17.40 -10.38
C SER A 71 -11.93 -17.65 -9.32
N LEU A 72 -12.36 -18.08 -8.13
CA LEU A 72 -11.46 -18.58 -7.09
C LEU A 72 -10.60 -19.73 -7.64
N THR A 73 -11.12 -20.50 -8.58
CA THR A 73 -10.42 -21.63 -9.22
C THR A 73 -9.38 -21.19 -10.26
N ASP A 74 -9.42 -19.95 -10.74
CA ASP A 74 -8.48 -19.46 -11.75
C ASP A 74 -7.08 -19.19 -11.17
N ASP A 75 -6.94 -19.23 -9.84
CA ASP A 75 -5.68 -18.95 -9.16
C ASP A 75 -5.51 -19.79 -7.88
N PRO A 76 -5.39 -21.12 -8.00
CA PRO A 76 -5.34 -22.01 -6.83
C PRO A 76 -4.09 -21.78 -5.95
N GLN A 77 -3.05 -21.14 -6.50
CA GLN A 77 -1.86 -20.77 -5.75
C GLN A 77 -2.10 -19.54 -4.87
N PHE A 78 -2.97 -18.62 -5.30
CA PHE A 78 -3.26 -17.40 -4.57
C PHE A 78 -4.50 -17.54 -3.67
N PHE A 79 -5.59 -18.07 -4.22
CA PHE A 79 -6.77 -18.47 -3.46
C PHE A 79 -6.66 -19.94 -3.13
N GLN A 80 -6.58 -20.25 -1.83
CA GLN A 80 -6.67 -21.63 -1.42
C GLN A 80 -8.16 -22.00 -1.38
N PRO A 81 -8.61 -23.02 -2.14
CA PRO A 81 -10.03 -23.33 -2.30
C PRO A 81 -10.70 -23.76 -0.99
N SER A 82 -9.93 -24.31 -0.06
CA SER A 82 -10.41 -24.86 1.21
C SER A 82 -9.21 -25.38 2.03
N GLY A 83 -8.50 -24.45 2.66
CA GLY A 83 -7.49 -24.73 3.68
C GLY A 83 -7.77 -23.90 4.94
N PRO A 84 -7.07 -24.15 6.05
CA PRO A 84 -7.25 -23.39 7.31
C PRO A 84 -7.06 -21.88 7.12
N ASP A 85 -6.41 -21.47 6.03
CA ASP A 85 -6.00 -20.10 5.83
C ASP A 85 -7.00 -19.29 5.00
N GLY A 86 -8.14 -19.78 4.51
CA GLY A 86 -9.01 -18.97 3.60
C GLY A 86 -10.50 -19.14 3.86
N TYR A 87 -11.23 -18.04 4.07
CA TYR A 87 -12.68 -18.06 4.30
C TYR A 87 -13.41 -16.83 3.73
N ASN A 88 -14.76 -16.91 3.72
CA ASN A 88 -15.68 -15.86 3.29
C ASN A 88 -15.37 -15.23 1.92
N PRO A 89 -15.15 -16.00 0.84
CA PRO A 89 -14.88 -15.40 -0.45
C PRO A 89 -16.04 -14.49 -0.91
N ALA A 90 -15.71 -13.37 -1.55
CA ALA A 90 -16.70 -12.48 -2.14
C ALA A 90 -16.15 -11.84 -3.42
N SER A 91 -16.99 -11.73 -4.45
CA SER A 91 -16.63 -11.04 -5.70
C SER A 91 -17.38 -9.72 -5.82
N TYR A 92 -16.72 -8.74 -6.40
CA TYR A 92 -17.26 -7.41 -6.65
C TYR A 92 -16.87 -6.92 -8.06
N LEU A 93 -17.76 -6.17 -8.69
CA LEU A 93 -17.42 -5.32 -9.83
C LEU A 93 -17.15 -3.92 -9.29
N ILE A 94 -15.90 -3.48 -9.32
CA ILE A 94 -15.50 -2.15 -8.85
C ILE A 94 -15.40 -1.23 -10.05
N THR A 95 -16.16 -0.13 -10.06
CA THR A 95 -16.09 0.88 -11.12
C THR A 95 -15.37 2.11 -10.60
N ASP A 96 -14.20 2.38 -11.17
CA ASP A 96 -13.35 3.52 -10.85
C ASP A 96 -13.36 4.57 -11.96
N SER A 97 -13.28 5.83 -11.57
CA SER A 97 -13.10 6.97 -12.46
C SER A 97 -11.62 7.31 -12.58
N VAL A 98 -10.95 6.72 -13.56
CA VAL A 98 -9.51 6.92 -13.78
C VAL A 98 -9.29 8.26 -14.49
N PRO A 99 -8.57 9.22 -13.87
CA PRO A 99 -8.22 10.46 -14.55
C PRO A 99 -7.29 10.14 -15.72
N LEU A 100 -7.65 10.57 -16.93
CA LEU A 100 -6.78 10.45 -18.09
C LEU A 100 -5.62 11.43 -17.97
N LEU A 101 -4.44 11.05 -18.47
CA LEU A 101 -3.17 11.76 -18.26
C LEU A 101 -3.31 13.28 -18.48
N PRO A 102 -2.65 14.11 -17.65
CA PRO A 102 -2.52 15.52 -17.96
C PRO A 102 -1.78 15.65 -19.29
N LEU A 103 -2.39 16.33 -20.26
CA LEU A 103 -1.66 16.67 -21.48
C LEU A 103 -0.47 17.56 -21.09
N PRO A 104 0.69 17.40 -21.75
CA PRO A 104 1.82 18.27 -21.49
C PRO A 104 1.43 19.73 -21.79
N ASP A 105 1.93 20.67 -20.99
CA ASP A 105 1.49 22.08 -20.98
C ASP A 105 1.53 22.77 -22.35
N TRP A 106 2.38 22.30 -23.26
CA TRP A 106 2.52 22.83 -24.63
C TRP A 106 1.33 22.51 -25.57
N LEU A 107 0.46 21.56 -25.20
CA LEU A 107 -0.81 21.27 -25.89
C LEU A 107 -2.01 22.05 -25.31
N GLY A 108 -1.76 23.02 -24.42
CA GLY A 108 -2.78 23.97 -23.97
C GLY A 108 -3.73 23.44 -22.89
N GLY A 109 -3.22 23.18 -21.69
CA GLY A 109 -4.07 23.29 -20.49
C GLY A 109 -3.78 22.31 -19.38
N GLY A 110 -3.47 22.84 -18.20
CA GLY A 110 -3.42 22.14 -16.91
C GLY A 110 -4.78 21.62 -16.41
N SER A 111 -5.67 21.19 -17.32
CA SER A 111 -6.88 20.43 -17.00
C SER A 111 -6.75 19.02 -17.54
N LEU A 112 -6.95 18.03 -16.67
CA LEU A 112 -7.10 16.62 -17.04
C LEU A 112 -8.26 16.52 -18.04
N LEU A 113 -8.00 16.02 -19.26
CA LEU A 113 -9.03 15.81 -20.28
C LEU A 113 -9.94 14.64 -19.91
N GLY A 114 -10.81 14.88 -18.94
CA GLY A 114 -11.83 13.96 -18.50
C GLY A 114 -11.32 12.77 -17.69
N SER A 115 -12.27 11.95 -17.30
CA SER A 115 -12.06 10.68 -16.62
C SER A 115 -12.61 9.56 -17.47
N LYS A 116 -11.93 8.41 -17.49
CA LYS A 116 -12.46 7.18 -18.05
C LYS A 116 -12.96 6.29 -16.93
N GLU A 117 -14.20 5.85 -17.04
CA GLU A 117 -14.71 4.81 -16.15
C GLU A 117 -14.13 3.45 -16.54
N VAL A 118 -13.59 2.76 -15.53
CA VAL A 118 -12.99 1.45 -15.67
C VAL A 118 -13.66 0.54 -14.66
N SER A 119 -14.31 -0.52 -15.16
CA SER A 119 -14.89 -1.55 -14.29
C SER A 119 -13.92 -2.73 -14.19
N VAL A 120 -13.52 -3.05 -12.97
CA VAL A 120 -12.55 -4.08 -12.65
C VAL A 120 -13.25 -5.12 -11.78
N PRO A 121 -13.43 -6.35 -12.28
CA PRO A 121 -13.85 -7.43 -11.43
C PRO A 121 -12.75 -7.81 -10.45
N CYS A 122 -13.13 -7.97 -9.18
CA CYS A 122 -12.25 -8.31 -8.08
C CYS A 122 -12.86 -9.44 -7.25
N THR A 123 -12.02 -10.33 -6.74
CA THR A 123 -12.41 -11.39 -5.81
C THR A 123 -11.56 -11.26 -4.54
N PHE A 124 -12.23 -11.24 -3.39
CA PHE A 124 -11.64 -11.13 -2.06
C PHE A 124 -11.81 -12.46 -1.33
N GLN A 125 -10.86 -12.77 -0.44
CA GLN A 125 -10.94 -13.89 0.49
C GLN A 125 -10.24 -13.50 1.80
N SER A 126 -10.92 -13.71 2.93
CA SER A 126 -10.37 -13.46 4.26
C SER A 126 -9.45 -14.59 4.68
N PHE A 127 -8.52 -14.27 5.58
CA PHE A 127 -7.67 -15.23 6.26
C PHE A 127 -7.33 -14.77 7.67
N GLY A 128 -6.69 -15.62 8.47
CA GLY A 128 -6.51 -15.41 9.91
C GLY A 128 -5.86 -14.08 10.31
N TYR A 129 -5.02 -13.50 9.47
CA TYR A 129 -4.28 -12.26 9.72
C TYR A 129 -4.53 -11.16 8.66
N GLY A 130 -5.51 -11.34 7.78
CA GLY A 130 -5.74 -10.39 6.70
C GLY A 130 -6.77 -10.76 5.65
N VAL A 131 -6.62 -10.16 4.47
CA VAL A 131 -7.46 -10.36 3.29
C VAL A 131 -6.59 -10.42 2.05
N ARG A 132 -6.91 -11.32 1.12
CA ARG A 132 -6.29 -11.38 -0.19
C ARG A 132 -7.29 -10.96 -1.26
N CYS A 133 -6.84 -10.25 -2.27
CA CYS A 133 -7.65 -9.75 -3.37
C CYS A 133 -6.96 -10.03 -4.71
N LYS A 134 -7.72 -10.54 -5.68
CA LYS A 134 -7.32 -10.65 -7.08
C LYS A 134 -8.21 -9.74 -7.91
N ALA A 135 -7.60 -8.85 -8.67
CA ALA A 135 -8.29 -7.96 -9.60
C ALA A 135 -7.77 -8.21 -11.02
N VAL A 136 -8.69 -8.24 -12.00
CA VAL A 136 -8.35 -8.45 -13.40
C VAL A 136 -8.92 -7.31 -14.23
N ALA A 137 -8.06 -6.38 -14.64
CA ALA A 137 -8.46 -5.27 -15.50
C ALA A 137 -8.18 -5.62 -16.97
N ALA A 138 -9.21 -5.65 -17.80
CA ALA A 138 -9.05 -5.78 -19.24
C ALA A 138 -8.51 -4.47 -19.81
N ALA A 139 -7.31 -4.50 -20.40
CA ALA A 139 -6.77 -3.40 -21.20
C ALA A 139 -6.43 -3.95 -22.59
N GLY A 140 -6.74 -3.18 -23.64
CA GLY A 140 -6.66 -3.67 -25.03
C GLY A 140 -5.31 -4.32 -25.40
N ALA A 141 -4.20 -3.84 -24.85
CA ALA A 141 -2.85 -4.37 -25.08
C ALA A 141 -2.48 -5.59 -24.20
N GLY A 142 -3.43 -6.14 -23.44
CA GLY A 142 -3.26 -7.24 -22.50
C GLY A 142 -3.85 -6.94 -21.13
N ALA A 143 -4.34 -7.97 -20.44
CA ALA A 143 -4.90 -7.83 -19.11
C ALA A 143 -3.83 -7.40 -18.09
N VAL A 144 -4.24 -6.59 -17.11
CA VAL A 144 -3.47 -6.33 -15.90
C VAL A 144 -4.07 -7.15 -14.78
N VAL A 145 -3.27 -8.06 -14.21
CA VAL A 145 -3.69 -8.90 -13.08
C VAL A 145 -2.96 -8.43 -11.83
N VAL A 146 -3.71 -8.05 -10.81
CA VAL A 146 -3.19 -7.65 -9.50
C VAL A 146 -3.58 -8.70 -8.49
N ARG A 147 -2.60 -9.13 -7.68
CA ARG A 147 -2.78 -10.01 -6.54
C ARG A 147 -2.24 -9.31 -5.30
N SER A 148 -3.11 -8.86 -4.40
CA SER A 148 -2.73 -8.14 -3.19
C SER A 148 -3.11 -8.93 -1.94
N SER A 149 -2.17 -9.06 -1.00
CA SER A 149 -2.45 -9.53 0.36
C SER A 149 -2.32 -8.36 1.33
N TYR A 150 -3.38 -8.08 2.08
CA TYR A 150 -3.48 -7.05 3.11
C TYR A 150 -3.41 -7.71 4.47
N GLU A 151 -2.39 -7.39 5.26
CA GLU A 151 -2.05 -8.12 6.46
C GLU A 151 -1.84 -7.19 7.65
N VAL A 152 -2.40 -7.55 8.79
CA VAL A 152 -2.10 -6.89 10.06
C VAL A 152 -0.96 -7.65 10.72
N ARG A 153 0.22 -7.01 10.82
CA ARG A 153 1.42 -7.65 11.38
C ARG A 153 2.00 -6.80 12.50
N HIS A 154 2.74 -7.45 13.38
CA HIS A 154 3.61 -6.73 14.30
C HIS A 154 4.72 -6.06 13.50
N ARG A 155 4.99 -4.79 13.78
CA ARG A 155 6.06 -4.04 13.14
C ARG A 155 7.38 -4.70 13.48
N TYR A 156 8.13 -5.09 12.45
CA TYR A 156 9.46 -5.64 12.66
C TYR A 156 10.35 -4.56 13.27
N ARG A 157 10.65 -4.68 14.56
CA ARG A 157 11.78 -3.98 15.15
C ARG A 157 13.00 -4.85 14.92
N PRO A 158 13.98 -4.41 14.09
CA PRO A 158 15.28 -5.05 14.12
C PRO A 158 15.73 -5.02 15.58
N LYS A 159 15.94 -6.20 16.18
CA LYS A 159 16.58 -6.25 17.50
C LYS A 159 17.93 -5.59 17.30
N HIS A 160 18.09 -4.36 17.77
CA HIS A 160 19.40 -3.75 17.91
C HIS A 160 20.15 -4.67 18.88
N SER A 161 20.97 -5.56 18.34
CA SER A 161 21.91 -6.29 19.17
C SER A 161 22.86 -5.23 19.74
N PRO A 162 22.97 -5.09 21.08
CA PRO A 162 23.89 -4.12 21.68
C PRO A 162 25.39 -4.46 21.45
N GLN A 163 25.71 -5.30 20.47
CA GLN A 163 26.97 -6.03 20.39
C GLN A 163 28.06 -5.33 19.55
N THR A 164 27.79 -4.19 18.90
CA THR A 164 28.78 -3.55 18.02
C THR A 164 29.38 -2.25 18.57
N GLN A 165 28.84 -1.65 19.65
CA GLN A 165 29.44 -0.44 20.22
C GLN A 165 30.68 -0.72 21.09
N ALA A 166 30.83 -1.93 21.64
CA ALA A 166 32.03 -2.30 22.39
C ALA A 166 33.28 -2.49 21.49
N ALA A 167 33.11 -3.01 20.27
CA ALA A 167 34.22 -3.25 19.35
C ALA A 167 34.80 -1.96 18.71
N GLN A 168 34.01 -0.88 18.63
CA GLN A 168 34.50 0.41 18.12
C GLN A 168 35.18 1.27 19.20
N ALA A 169 34.89 1.03 20.49
CA ALA A 169 35.58 1.69 21.58
C ALA A 169 37.00 1.16 21.79
N GLU A 170 37.27 -0.11 21.48
CA GLU A 170 38.62 -0.70 21.61
C GLU A 170 39.54 -0.34 20.43
N ALA A 171 39.00 -0.14 19.21
CA ALA A 171 39.79 0.19 18.03
C ALA A 171 40.29 1.65 17.96
N GLN A 172 39.81 2.54 18.84
CA GLN A 172 40.29 3.94 18.91
C GLN A 172 41.38 4.17 19.98
N SER A 173 41.78 3.14 20.74
CA SER A 173 42.86 3.27 21.73
C SER A 173 44.25 2.87 21.21
N SER A 174 44.36 2.24 20.04
CA SER A 174 45.64 1.83 19.44
C SER A 174 46.05 2.76 18.30
N GLY A 175 46.41 4.01 18.63
CA GLY A 175 47.10 4.92 17.73
C GLY A 175 48.56 4.50 17.55
N GLY A 176 48.86 3.78 16.46
CA GLY A 176 50.21 3.39 16.07
C GLY A 176 50.44 3.57 14.57
N GLN A 177 51.22 4.60 14.22
CA GLN A 177 52.03 4.82 13.01
C GLN A 177 51.47 4.45 11.62
N GLN A 178 51.20 5.48 10.81
CA GLN A 178 51.14 5.42 9.35
C GLN A 178 52.54 5.23 8.74
N PRO A 179 52.68 4.39 7.70
CA PRO A 179 53.61 4.66 6.62
C PRO A 179 52.84 4.87 5.31
N GLY A 180 53.25 5.92 4.57
CA GLY A 180 52.72 6.25 3.26
C GLY A 180 53.16 5.29 2.15
N LYS A 181 52.47 5.44 1.00
CA LYS A 181 52.90 5.21 -0.40
C LYS A 181 51.65 5.43 -1.27
N GLU A 182 51.59 6.47 -2.10
CA GLU A 182 52.15 6.55 -3.47
C GLU A 182 51.82 5.32 -4.32
N GLY A 183 51.01 5.53 -5.37
CA GLY A 183 50.61 4.47 -6.29
C GLY A 183 49.51 4.92 -7.26
N GLN A 184 49.87 5.83 -8.14
CA GLN A 184 49.15 6.29 -9.33
C GLN A 184 48.93 5.12 -10.30
N GLN A 185 47.71 4.92 -10.81
CA GLN A 185 47.49 4.15 -12.03
C GLN A 185 46.24 4.61 -12.77
N ASP A 186 46.51 5.24 -13.91
CA ASP A 186 45.58 5.62 -14.96
C ASP A 186 44.82 4.39 -15.48
N ARG A 187 43.50 4.55 -15.66
CA ARG A 187 42.73 3.64 -16.51
C ARG A 187 41.73 4.45 -17.32
N GLU A 188 42.00 4.47 -18.63
CA GLU A 188 41.15 4.98 -19.69
C GLU A 188 39.72 4.44 -19.58
N GLU A 189 38.77 5.38 -19.53
CA GLU A 189 37.35 5.13 -19.68
C GLU A 189 36.95 5.54 -21.10
N VAL A 190 36.64 4.55 -21.93
CA VAL A 190 36.12 4.73 -23.29
C VAL A 190 34.63 5.05 -23.17
N GLY A 191 34.27 6.23 -23.67
CA GLY A 191 32.94 6.81 -23.51
C GLY A 191 31.82 6.10 -24.26
N LEU A 192 30.63 6.21 -23.69
CA LEU A 192 29.37 6.31 -24.43
C LEU A 192 28.59 7.46 -23.83
N GLY A 193 28.68 8.61 -24.49
CA GLY A 193 27.93 9.81 -24.18
C GLY A 193 26.49 9.68 -24.63
N LEU A 194 25.56 10.05 -23.74
CA LEU A 194 24.23 10.51 -24.08
C LEU A 194 23.84 11.64 -23.13
N GLY A 195 24.06 12.87 -23.61
CA GLY A 195 23.13 14.00 -23.48
C GLY A 195 22.76 14.48 -22.07
N GLN A 196 23.56 15.40 -21.54
CA GLN A 196 23.06 16.46 -20.66
C GLN A 196 22.33 17.54 -21.49
N GLY A 197 21.23 18.06 -20.97
CA GLY A 197 20.47 19.21 -21.46
C GLY A 197 18.98 18.97 -21.20
N LEU A 198 18.23 19.73 -20.43
CA LEU A 198 18.24 21.18 -20.22
C LEU A 198 17.71 21.47 -18.80
N ARG A 199 18.55 22.07 -17.96
CA ARG A 199 18.11 22.88 -16.82
C ARG A 199 18.02 24.32 -17.32
N ALA A 200 16.81 24.82 -17.55
CA ALA A 200 16.55 26.25 -17.70
C ALA A 200 15.60 26.69 -16.59
N GLY A 201 16.18 27.28 -15.55
CA GLY A 201 15.45 28.02 -14.53
C GLY A 201 15.13 29.41 -15.04
N LEU A 202 13.86 29.82 -14.96
CA LEU A 202 13.46 31.21 -15.11
C LEU A 202 13.69 31.93 -13.78
N ARG A 203 14.70 32.79 -13.75
CA ARG A 203 14.93 33.79 -12.71
C ARG A 203 13.97 34.96 -12.93
N LYS A 204 13.21 35.32 -11.89
CA LYS A 204 12.53 36.62 -11.77
C LYS A 204 13.45 37.53 -10.96
N GLY A 205 14.02 38.54 -11.63
CA GLY A 205 14.84 39.56 -10.99
C GLY A 205 13.98 40.66 -10.36
N GLY A 206 14.34 41.05 -9.14
CA GLY A 206 14.00 42.29 -8.47
C GLY A 206 15.25 42.74 -7.68
N PRO A 207 15.58 44.04 -7.65
CA PRO A 207 16.87 44.52 -7.17
C PRO A 207 16.86 44.82 -5.66
N ASP A 208 18.07 45.01 -5.15
CA ASP A 208 18.42 45.66 -3.87
C ASP A 208 18.26 44.81 -2.59
N ASP A 209 19.37 44.17 -2.17
CA ASP A 209 20.03 44.55 -0.92
C ASP A 209 21.32 43.72 -0.70
N LEU A 210 22.43 44.46 -0.68
CA LEU A 210 23.77 44.01 -0.30
C LEU A 210 23.86 43.97 1.24
N ALA A 211 24.01 42.79 1.84
CA ALA A 211 24.65 42.66 3.15
C ALA A 211 25.28 41.28 3.38
N ASN A 212 26.59 41.30 3.55
CA ASN A 212 27.48 40.23 4.00
C ASN A 212 27.00 39.53 5.28
N ASN A 213 27.09 38.19 5.33
CA ASN A 213 27.33 37.49 6.60
C ASN A 213 27.95 36.08 6.39
N PRO A 214 29.23 35.86 6.70
CA PRO A 214 29.79 34.51 6.83
C PRO A 214 29.62 34.02 8.28
N ASN A 215 28.74 33.05 8.51
CA ASN A 215 28.62 32.37 9.80
C ASN A 215 29.24 30.95 9.72
N PRO A 216 30.45 30.72 10.27
CA PRO A 216 31.03 29.40 10.39
C PRO A 216 30.56 28.77 11.70
N ASN A 217 29.40 28.13 11.69
CA ASN A 217 28.99 27.28 12.80
C ASN A 217 28.25 26.05 12.28
N SER A 218 29.00 25.10 11.74
CA SER A 218 28.54 23.74 11.47
C SER A 218 28.31 23.03 12.81
N LYS A 219 27.20 23.35 13.48
CA LYS A 219 26.67 22.54 14.57
C LYS A 219 26.35 21.17 14.01
N SER A 220 27.08 20.17 14.49
CA SER A 220 26.79 18.76 14.33
C SER A 220 25.30 18.52 14.60
N LYS A 221 24.60 17.99 13.60
CA LYS A 221 23.20 17.59 13.71
C LYS A 221 23.10 16.55 14.82
N PRO A 222 22.35 16.80 15.92
CA PRO A 222 22.25 15.84 17.00
C PRO A 222 21.66 14.52 16.47
N PRO A 223 22.23 13.36 16.83
CA PRO A 223 21.69 12.08 16.44
C PRO A 223 20.35 11.87 17.17
N GLY A 224 19.29 11.63 16.42
CA GLY A 224 18.00 11.20 16.98
C GLY A 224 16.87 12.22 16.94
N THR A 225 16.67 12.93 15.83
CA THR A 225 15.35 13.54 15.54
C THR A 225 14.31 12.43 15.47
N LYS A 226 13.62 12.17 16.59
CA LYS A 226 12.45 11.30 16.64
C LYS A 226 11.46 11.80 15.59
N LEU A 227 11.10 10.94 14.65
CA LEU A 227 10.05 11.25 13.69
C LEU A 227 8.73 11.26 14.45
N ILE A 228 8.16 12.44 14.63
CA ILE A 228 6.86 12.64 15.25
C ILE A 228 5.85 12.78 14.12
N ASN A 229 4.76 12.03 14.18
CA ASN A 229 3.65 12.24 13.25
C ASN A 229 3.00 13.60 13.57
N LYS A 230 3.00 14.53 12.60
CA LYS A 230 2.46 15.89 12.79
C LYS A 230 0.96 15.92 13.10
N ALA A 231 0.20 14.92 12.64
CA ALA A 231 -1.24 14.87 12.85
C ALA A 231 -1.60 14.39 14.27
N THR A 232 -0.84 13.45 14.82
CA THR A 232 -1.15 12.82 16.12
C THR A 232 -0.23 13.24 17.26
N GLY A 233 0.90 13.88 16.97
CA GLY A 233 1.91 14.24 17.98
C GLY A 233 2.65 13.04 18.60
N THR A 234 2.39 11.82 18.13
CA THR A 234 2.99 10.59 18.66
C THR A 234 4.29 10.25 17.94
N SER A 235 5.29 9.77 18.70
CA SER A 235 6.52 9.22 18.12
C SER A 235 6.20 7.98 17.28
N ILE A 236 6.74 7.92 16.06
CA ILE A 236 6.57 6.77 15.17
C ILE A 236 7.14 5.48 15.78
N GLU A 237 8.04 5.58 16.74
CA GLU A 237 8.66 4.43 17.39
C GLU A 237 7.67 3.61 18.23
N ASN A 238 6.53 4.18 18.65
CA ASN A 238 5.58 3.51 19.55
C ASN A 238 4.52 2.65 18.83
N TYR A 239 4.55 2.57 17.50
CA TYR A 239 3.61 1.73 16.75
C TYR A 239 4.04 0.25 16.80
N GLU A 240 3.25 -0.57 17.48
CA GLU A 240 3.48 -2.02 17.62
C GLU A 240 3.02 -2.80 16.39
N TYR A 241 1.93 -2.37 15.75
CA TYR A 241 1.33 -3.03 14.59
C TYR A 241 1.41 -2.14 13.34
N GLU A 242 1.42 -2.79 12.17
CA GLU A 242 1.32 -2.15 10.86
C GLU A 242 0.40 -2.94 9.93
N LEU A 243 -0.29 -2.20 9.05
CA LEU A 243 -1.02 -2.75 7.91
C LEU A 243 -0.04 -2.85 6.75
N VAL A 244 0.17 -4.06 6.24
CA VAL A 244 1.10 -4.35 5.15
C VAL A 244 0.31 -4.85 3.95
N GLU A 245 0.48 -4.20 2.80
CA GLU A 245 0.07 -4.76 1.51
C GLU A 245 1.27 -5.36 0.80
N ILE A 246 1.10 -6.59 0.30
CA ILE A 246 2.05 -7.26 -0.58
C ILE A 246 1.35 -7.50 -1.91
N ALA A 247 1.69 -6.71 -2.92
CA ALA A 247 1.07 -6.77 -4.24
C ALA A 247 2.01 -7.39 -5.28
N THR A 248 1.47 -8.32 -6.08
CA THR A 248 2.10 -8.89 -7.27
C THR A 248 1.29 -8.49 -8.50
N ILE A 249 1.93 -7.81 -9.45
CA ILE A 249 1.27 -7.24 -10.63
C ILE A 249 1.85 -7.82 -11.91
N GLU A 250 0.99 -8.43 -12.71
CA GLU A 250 1.27 -8.89 -14.07
C GLU A 250 0.68 -7.88 -15.04
N CYS A 251 1.52 -7.31 -15.89
CA CYS A 251 1.09 -6.33 -16.89
C CYS A 251 2.05 -6.34 -18.09
N PRO A 252 1.59 -5.89 -19.27
CA PRO A 252 2.46 -5.69 -20.43
C PRO A 252 3.66 -4.77 -20.10
N ALA A 253 4.84 -5.08 -20.64
CA ALA A 253 6.07 -4.35 -20.34
C ALA A 253 5.95 -2.85 -20.61
N ILE A 254 5.18 -2.45 -21.63
CA ILE A 254 4.95 -1.05 -22.02
C ILE A 254 4.21 -0.23 -20.95
N VAL A 255 3.32 -0.84 -20.17
CA VAL A 255 2.55 -0.13 -19.13
C VAL A 255 3.21 -0.19 -17.75
N ARG A 256 4.19 -1.09 -17.56
CA ARG A 256 4.80 -1.38 -16.26
C ARG A 256 5.35 -0.16 -15.51
N PRO A 257 6.06 0.80 -16.14
CA PRO A 257 6.57 1.98 -15.43
C PRO A 257 5.44 2.84 -14.84
N PHE A 258 4.35 3.00 -15.59
CA PHE A 258 3.18 3.78 -15.17
C PHE A 258 2.43 3.09 -14.05
N VAL A 259 2.22 1.77 -14.19
CA VAL A 259 1.59 0.94 -13.16
C VAL A 259 2.39 1.04 -11.86
N LYS A 260 3.71 0.84 -11.89
CA LYS A 260 4.55 0.91 -10.68
C LYS A 260 4.40 2.26 -9.96
N ALA A 261 4.57 3.37 -10.69
CA ALA A 261 4.57 4.70 -10.10
C ALA A 261 3.20 5.11 -9.51
N LYS A 262 2.11 4.74 -10.17
CA LYS A 262 0.75 5.09 -9.72
C LYS A 262 0.23 4.14 -8.65
N PHE A 263 0.54 2.85 -8.77
CA PHE A 263 0.06 1.82 -7.85
C PHE A 263 0.58 2.07 -6.43
N GLU A 264 1.90 2.24 -6.26
CA GLU A 264 2.50 2.41 -4.93
C GLU A 264 1.90 3.61 -4.17
N LYS A 265 1.82 4.77 -4.82
CA LYS A 265 1.24 5.98 -4.22
C LYS A 265 -0.26 5.84 -3.94
N GLY A 266 -1.03 5.32 -4.91
CA GLY A 266 -2.48 5.19 -4.77
C GLY A 266 -2.85 4.22 -3.65
N HIS A 267 -2.16 3.08 -3.58
CA HIS A 267 -2.40 2.08 -2.55
C HIS A 267 -1.93 2.55 -1.17
N GLN A 268 -0.83 3.30 -1.07
CA GLN A 268 -0.45 3.93 0.19
C GLN A 268 -1.55 4.85 0.72
N GLU A 269 -2.18 5.65 -0.15
CA GLU A 269 -3.30 6.52 0.23
C GLU A 269 -4.53 5.71 0.65
N VAL A 270 -4.88 4.65 -0.08
CA VAL A 270 -5.99 3.75 0.26
C VAL A 270 -5.78 3.13 1.65
N LEU A 271 -4.61 2.54 1.91
CA LEU A 271 -4.32 1.92 3.21
C LEU A 271 -4.33 2.94 4.35
N GLN A 272 -3.83 4.15 4.11
CA GLN A 272 -3.88 5.21 5.11
C GLN A 272 -5.34 5.58 5.45
N ARG A 273 -6.20 5.74 4.44
CA ARG A 273 -7.63 6.02 4.64
C ARG A 273 -8.36 4.90 5.38
N VAL A 274 -8.03 3.64 5.09
CA VAL A 274 -8.58 2.48 5.83
C VAL A 274 -8.22 2.59 7.30
N VAL A 275 -6.93 2.82 7.61
CA VAL A 275 -6.47 2.95 9.00
C VAL A 275 -7.16 4.15 9.67
N ASP A 276 -7.19 5.31 9.02
CA ASP A 276 -7.80 6.53 9.58
C ASP A 276 -9.29 6.34 9.88
N GLN A 277 -10.04 5.72 8.95
CA GLN A 277 -11.47 5.44 9.13
C GLN A 277 -11.72 4.48 10.29
N VAL A 278 -11.00 3.35 10.34
CA VAL A 278 -11.16 2.36 11.41
C VAL A 278 -10.82 2.94 12.78
N VAL A 279 -9.77 3.75 12.85
CA VAL A 279 -9.37 4.43 14.09
C VAL A 279 -10.44 5.43 14.51
N ALA A 280 -11.00 6.19 13.58
CA ALA A 280 -12.07 7.14 13.88
C ALA A 280 -13.32 6.43 14.43
N ASP A 281 -13.77 5.36 13.77
CA ASP A 281 -14.94 4.57 14.18
C ASP A 281 -14.75 3.97 15.57
N TRP A 282 -13.57 3.39 15.82
CA TRP A 282 -13.24 2.82 17.12
C TRP A 282 -13.18 3.86 18.24
N MET A 283 -12.60 5.04 17.96
CA MET A 283 -12.54 6.13 18.94
C MET A 283 -13.93 6.67 19.26
N GLU A 284 -14.85 6.69 18.30
CA GLU A 284 -16.24 7.07 18.52
C GLU A 284 -17.00 6.04 19.37
N GLU A 285 -16.78 4.74 19.10
CA GLU A 285 -17.32 3.66 19.92
C GLU A 285 -16.88 3.78 21.38
N LEU A 286 -15.59 4.07 21.62
CA LEU A 286 -15.06 4.31 22.96
C LEU A 286 -15.72 5.51 23.65
N ARG A 287 -15.94 6.62 22.94
CA ARG A 287 -16.63 7.80 23.48
C ARG A 287 -18.08 7.47 23.85
N SER A 288 -18.79 6.75 22.97
CA SER A 288 -20.17 6.34 23.18
C SER A 288 -20.32 5.41 24.39
N SER A 289 -19.38 4.47 24.57
CA SER A 289 -19.39 3.52 25.69
C SER A 289 -19.33 4.18 27.08
N LYS A 290 -18.69 5.36 27.18
CA LYS A 290 -18.50 6.08 28.46
C LYS A 290 -19.75 6.85 28.91
N GLY A 291 -20.67 7.15 27.99
CA GLY A 291 -21.92 7.88 28.27
C GLY A 291 -23.08 7.01 28.73
N SER A 292 -23.05 5.70 28.48
CA SER A 292 -24.15 4.77 28.78
C SER A 292 -24.14 4.23 30.22
N GLY A 293 -23.39 4.86 31.14
CA GLY A 293 -23.18 4.43 32.53
C GLY A 293 -24.40 4.55 33.47
N ALA A 294 -25.62 4.62 32.96
CA ALA A 294 -26.82 4.52 33.79
C ALA A 294 -27.94 3.78 33.05
N ALA A 295 -28.22 2.56 33.50
CA ALA A 295 -29.41 1.76 33.19
C ALA A 295 -29.55 1.20 31.74
N SER A 296 -28.94 0.05 31.47
CA SER A 296 -29.69 -1.14 31.02
C SER A 296 -28.71 -2.27 30.73
N GLY A 297 -28.63 -3.24 31.64
CA GLY A 297 -27.93 -4.48 31.40
C GLY A 297 -28.74 -5.35 30.47
N THR A 298 -28.44 -5.37 29.18
CA THR A 298 -28.74 -6.53 28.32
C THR A 298 -27.77 -6.56 27.14
N GLY A 299 -26.87 -7.55 27.16
CA GLY A 299 -25.69 -7.62 26.31
C GLY A 299 -25.98 -7.81 24.82
N ARG A 300 -25.14 -7.18 24.00
CA ARG A 300 -25.12 -7.38 22.54
C ARG A 300 -23.73 -7.56 21.93
N GLY A 301 -22.71 -7.78 22.77
CA GLY A 301 -21.30 -7.71 22.34
C GLY A 301 -20.51 -9.01 22.40
N ARG A 302 -21.08 -10.19 22.07
CA ARG A 302 -20.31 -11.44 22.24
C ARG A 302 -20.38 -12.56 21.19
N THR A 303 -21.03 -12.42 20.04
CA THR A 303 -21.24 -13.61 19.17
C THR A 303 -20.35 -13.76 17.93
N LEU A 304 -19.57 -12.77 17.50
CA LEU A 304 -18.84 -12.92 16.23
C LEU A 304 -17.64 -13.89 16.29
N LEU A 305 -16.96 -14.00 17.44
CA LEU A 305 -15.83 -14.94 17.59
C LEU A 305 -16.26 -16.38 17.88
N GLN A 306 -17.49 -16.61 18.35
CA GLN A 306 -17.99 -17.95 18.67
C GLN A 306 -18.64 -18.64 17.45
N GLU A 307 -19.08 -17.86 16.46
CA GLU A 307 -19.68 -18.38 15.23
C GLU A 307 -18.61 -18.86 14.22
N ILE A 308 -17.42 -18.26 14.21
CA ILE A 308 -16.32 -18.67 13.32
C ILE A 308 -15.67 -20.01 13.72
N GLN A 309 -15.90 -20.51 14.95
CA GLN A 309 -15.41 -21.83 15.37
C GLN A 309 -16.39 -22.98 15.11
N GLN A 310 -17.58 -22.73 14.54
CA GLN A 310 -18.60 -23.76 14.32
C GLN A 310 -18.89 -24.07 12.84
N SER A 311 -18.11 -23.52 11.91
CA SER A 311 -18.23 -23.75 10.46
C SER A 311 -16.87 -24.06 9.85
#